data_AF-A0A2V6MPT3-F1
#
_entry.id   AF-A0A2V6MPT3-F1
#
_cell.length_a   1.000
_cell.length_b   1.000
_cell.length_c   1.000
_cell.angle_alpha   90.00
_cell.angle_beta   90.00
_cell.angle_gamma   90.00
#
_symmetry.space_group_name_H-M   'P 1'
#
loop_
_entity.id
_entity.type
_entity.pdbx_description
1 polymer ?
#
loop_
_entity_poly.entity_id
_entity_poly.type
_entity_poly.pdbx_seq_one_letter_code
_entity_poly.pdbx_strand_id
1 'polypeptide(L)' 'MEIKRAGSQPSGKGQSDWFTGTVRIDPLFEAPEPARVRDANVTFEPRARTAWHTH' A
#
# COMPACT_ATOMS: atom_id res chain seq x y z
N MET A 1 3.70 -21.10 -9.75
CA MET A 1 2.52 -20.22 -9.70
C MET A 1 2.23 -19.94 -8.24
N GLU A 2 2.20 -18.68 -7.84
CA GLU A 2 1.88 -18.26 -6.48
C GLU A 2 0.53 -17.53 -6.49
N ILE A 3 -0.34 -17.82 -5.53
CA ILE A 3 -1.65 -17.18 -5.39
C ILE A 3 -1.77 -16.70 -3.95
N LYS A 4 -1.84 -15.37 -3.78
CA LYS A 4 -2.18 -14.74 -2.50
C LYS A 4 -3.69 -14.54 -2.46
N ARG A 5 -4.37 -15.21 -1.52
CA ARG A 5 -5.83 -15.16 -1.41
C ARG A 5 -6.28 -13.86 -0.75
N ALA A 6 -7.50 -13.42 -1.04
CA ALA A 6 -8.10 -12.30 -0.33
C ALA A 6 -8.07 -12.55 1.18
N GLY A 7 -7.59 -11.57 1.95
CA GLY A 7 -7.44 -11.66 3.41
C GLY A 7 -6.16 -12.36 3.91
N SER A 8 -5.32 -12.93 3.03
CA SER A 8 -4.07 -13.57 3.46
C SER A 8 -2.92 -12.59 3.73
N GLN A 9 -3.07 -11.33 3.31
CA GLN A 9 -2.10 -10.26 3.54
C GLN A 9 -2.70 -9.24 4.51
N PRO A 10 -2.09 -9.00 5.68
CA PRO A 10 -2.64 -8.08 6.66
C PRO A 10 -2.52 -6.63 6.18
N SER A 11 -3.55 -5.83 6.45
CA SER A 11 -3.51 -4.39 6.23
C SER A 11 -2.54 -3.71 7.21
N GLY A 12 -1.89 -2.65 6.74
CA GLY A 12 -1.08 -1.73 7.55
C GLY A 12 -1.72 -0.35 7.68
N LYS A 13 -1.31 0.41 8.69
CA LYS A 13 -1.60 1.86 8.76
C LYS A 13 -0.51 2.63 8.02
N GLY A 14 -0.90 3.66 7.28
CA GLY A 14 0.05 4.60 6.67
C GLY A 14 0.89 5.30 7.74
N GLN A 15 2.19 5.45 7.49
CA GLN A 15 3.09 6.15 8.41
C GLN A 15 2.77 7.65 8.47
N SER A 16 2.86 8.25 9.66
CA SER A 16 2.53 9.67 9.88
C SER A 16 3.37 10.64 9.05
N ASP A 17 4.60 10.24 8.70
CA ASP A 17 5.52 11.10 7.94
C ASP A 17 5.16 11.16 6.45
N TRP A 18 4.39 10.18 5.96
CA TRP A 18 4.01 10.07 4.54
C TRP A 18 2.57 10.46 4.28
N PHE A 19 1.73 10.50 5.32
CA PHE A 19 0.30 10.70 5.18
C PHE A 19 -0.22 11.68 6.22
N THR A 20 -1.15 12.55 5.80
CA THR A 20 -2.00 13.29 6.74
C THR A 20 -3.37 12.63 6.83
N GLY A 21 -3.88 12.43 8.04
CA GLY A 21 -5.15 11.74 8.29
C GLY A 21 -5.01 10.22 8.38
N THR A 22 -6.13 9.51 8.50
CA THR A 22 -6.13 8.05 8.62
C THR A 22 -6.04 7.40 7.24
N VAL A 23 -5.00 6.59 7.04
CA VAL A 23 -4.76 5.84 5.79
C VAL A 23 -4.51 4.37 6.12
N ARG A 24 -5.14 3.49 5.34
CA ARG A 24 -4.94 2.03 5.40
C ARG A 24 -4.31 1.57 4.10
N ILE A 25 -3.29 0.72 4.20
CA ILE A 25 -2.55 0.16 3.07
C ILE A 25 -2.75 -1.35 3.06
N ASP A 26 -3.24 -1.90 1.95
CA ASP A 26 -3.34 -3.33 1.68
C ASP A 26 -2.29 -3.75 0.67
N PRO A 27 -1.23 -4.49 1.06
CA PRO A 27 -0.25 -4.99 0.11
C PRO A 27 -0.90 -5.95 -0.91
N LEU A 28 -0.59 -5.78 -2.20
CA LEU A 28 -1.07 -6.68 -3.26
C LEU A 28 0.06 -7.60 -3.72
N PHE A 29 1.11 -7.03 -4.32
CA PHE A 29 2.26 -7.82 -4.77
C PHE A 29 3.55 -6.99 -4.87
N GLU A 30 4.66 -7.71 -4.81
CA GLU A 30 5.99 -7.24 -5.19
C GLU A 30 6.55 -8.33 -6.10
N ALA A 31 6.89 -7.96 -7.34
CA ALA A 31 7.39 -8.93 -8.30
C ALA A 31 8.81 -9.35 -7.92
N PRO A 32 9.15 -10.65 -8.03
CA PRO A 32 10.52 -11.10 -7.79
C PRO A 32 11.45 -10.55 -8.87
N GLU A 33 12.74 -10.50 -8.56
CA GLU A 33 13.77 -10.15 -9.54
C GLU A 33 13.66 -11.04 -10.81
N PRO A 34 13.91 -10.48 -12.01
CA PRO A 34 14.44 -9.13 -12.28
C PRO A 34 13.37 -8.04 -12.43
N ALA A 35 12.08 -8.37 -12.25
CA ALA A 35 11.01 -7.37 -12.31
C ALA A 35 11.10 -6.40 -11.12
N ARG A 36 10.64 -5.16 -11.32
CA ARG A 36 10.74 -4.08 -10.32
C ARG A 36 9.40 -3.49 -9.88
N VAL A 37 8.31 -4.03 -10.42
CA VAL A 37 6.96 -3.54 -10.12
C VAL A 37 6.50 -3.98 -8.72
N ARG A 38 5.84 -3.07 -8.03
CA ARG A 38 5.20 -3.29 -6.72
C ARG A 38 3.84 -2.61 -6.73
N ASP A 39 2.90 -3.14 -5.98
CA ASP A 39 1.56 -2.58 -5.91
C ASP A 39 0.90 -2.80 -4.54
N ALA A 40 0.07 -1.84 -4.15
CA ALA A 40 -0.73 -1.85 -2.94
C ALA A 40 -2.03 -1.06 -3.17
N ASN A 41 -3.13 -1.54 -2.59
CA ASN A 41 -4.38 -0.79 -2.54
C ASN A 41 -4.35 0.14 -1.32
N VAL A 42 -4.58 1.44 -1.54
CA VAL A 42 -4.50 2.45 -0.48
C VAL A 42 -5.87 3.08 -0.30
N THR A 43 -6.41 2.99 0.92
CA THR A 43 -7.69 3.59 1.32
C THR A 43 -7.46 4.83 2.17
N PHE A 44 -8.06 5.93 1.76
CA PHE A 44 -8.02 7.21 2.46
C PHE A 44 -9.37 7.45 3.15
N GLU A 45 -9.35 7.65 4.47
CA GLU A 45 -10.51 8.21 5.15
C GLU A 45 -10.79 9.63 4.66
N PRO A 46 -11.99 10.20 4.90
CA PRO A 46 -12.30 11.56 4.46
C PRO A 46 -11.21 12.57 4.84
N ARG A 47 -10.72 13.31 3.83
CA ARG A 47 -9.64 14.32 3.92
C ARG A 47 -8.23 13.78 4.19
N ALA A 48 -8.05 12.46 4.27
CA ALA A 48 -6.71 11.88 4.30
C ALA A 48 -6.04 11.99 2.92
N ARG A 49 -4.71 12.16 2.89
CA ARG A 49 -3.91 12.31 1.66
C ARG A 49 -2.44 11.99 1.92
N THR A 50 -1.70 11.74 0.85
CA THR A 50 -0.23 11.64 0.88
C THR A 50 0.42 13.00 1.15
N ALA A 51 1.64 12.96 1.69
CA ALA A 51 2.60 14.04 1.54
C ALA A 51 3.04 14.14 0.06
N TRP A 52 3.59 15.29 -0.33
CA TRP A 52 4.23 15.45 -1.63
C TRP A 52 5.38 14.46 -1.77
N HIS A 53 5.46 13.79 -2.92
CA HIS A 53 6.51 12.82 -3.23
C HIS A 53 6.69 12.70 -4.74
N THR A 54 7.77 12.04 -5.15
CA THR A 54 8.04 11.61 -6.52
C THR A 54 8.07 10.09 -6.56
N HIS A 55 7.69 9.52 -7.70
CA HIS A 55 7.90 8.09 -7.97
C HIS A 55 9.22 7.87 -8.70
#